data_AF-A0A5E4CTH5-F1
#
_entry.id   AF-A0A5E4CTH5-F1
#
_cell.length_a   1.000
_cell.length_b   1.000
_cell.length_c   1.000
_cell.angle_alpha   90.00
_cell.angle_beta   90.00
_cell.angle_gamma   90.00
#
_symmetry.space_group_name_H-M   'P 1'
#
loop_
_entity.id
_entity.type
_entity.pdbx_description
1 polymer ?
#
loop_
_entity_poly.entity_id
_entity_poly.type
_entity_poly.pdbx_seq_one_letter_code
_entity_poly.pdbx_strand_id
1 'polypeptide(L)'
;EKKLITDALNKNQFLKRLDPQQIKDMVECMYGRNYQQGSYIIKQGEPGNHIFVLAAITNVKTWALDREVFQNIMRRTAQARDEQYRNFLR
;
A
#
# COMPACT_ATOMS: atom_id res chain seq x y z
N GLU A 1 4.54 -12.94 -7.15
CA GLU A 1 3.60 -11.79 -7.15
C GLU A 1 4.10 -10.62 -6.30
N LYS A 2 4.50 -10.81 -5.03
CA LYS A 2 5.01 -9.74 -4.14
C LYS A 2 6.05 -8.81 -4.79
N LYS A 3 7.06 -9.35 -5.49
CA LYS A 3 8.06 -8.55 -6.21
C LYS A 3 7.46 -7.55 -7.20
N LEU A 4 6.43 -7.95 -7.97
CA LEU A 4 5.77 -7.07 -8.94
C LEU A 4 5.02 -5.93 -8.25
N ILE A 5 4.41 -6.21 -7.09
CA ILE A 5 3.74 -5.20 -6.27
C ILE A 5 4.79 -4.23 -5.71
N THR A 6 5.87 -4.74 -5.13
CA THR A 6 7.00 -3.93 -4.66
C THR A 6 7.53 -3.01 -5.77
N ASP A 7 7.74 -3.54 -6.97
CA ASP A 7 8.20 -2.76 -8.12
C ASP A 7 7.17 -1.69 -8.52
N ALA A 8 5.88 -2.00 -8.49
CA ALA A 8 4.81 -1.05 -8.79
C ALA A 8 4.73 0.09 -7.75
N LEU A 9 4.87 -0.24 -6.46
CA LEU A 9 4.90 0.76 -5.39
C LEU A 9 6.15 1.66 -5.50
N ASN A 10 7.33 1.08 -5.78
CA ASN A 10 8.57 1.83 -5.93
C ASN A 10 8.60 2.74 -7.17
N LYS A 11 7.92 2.36 -8.25
CA LYS A 11 7.76 3.20 -9.45
C LYS A 11 6.79 4.36 -9.23
N ASN A 12 5.88 4.25 -8.26
CA ASN A 12 4.91 5.29 -7.97
C ASN A 12 5.57 6.51 -7.32
N GLN A 13 5.47 7.68 -7.96
CA GLN A 13 6.13 8.91 -7.48
C GLN A 13 5.71 9.36 -6.07
N PHE A 14 4.52 8.98 -5.61
CA PHE A 14 3.99 9.30 -4.29
C PHE A 14 4.49 8.34 -3.22
N LEU A 15 4.86 7.11 -3.60
CA LEU A 15 5.27 6.04 -2.69
C LEU A 15 6.77 5.73 -2.72
N LYS A 16 7.50 6.20 -3.75
CA LYS A 16 8.95 5.94 -3.94
C LYS A 16 9.87 6.48 -2.84
N ARG A 17 9.38 7.35 -1.96
CA ARG A 17 10.16 7.95 -0.85
C ARG A 17 9.97 7.23 0.48
N LEU A 18 9.13 6.19 0.49
CA LEU A 18 8.91 5.39 1.69
C LEU A 18 10.15 4.54 2.00
N ASP A 19 10.33 4.28 3.28
CA ASP A 19 11.39 3.39 3.75
C ASP A 19 11.18 1.97 3.19
N PRO A 20 12.25 1.24 2.82
CA PRO A 20 12.12 -0.14 2.35
C PRO A 20 11.28 -1.04 3.28
N GLN A 21 11.37 -0.83 4.60
CA GLN A 21 10.57 -1.58 5.56
C GLN A 21 9.08 -1.24 5.46
N GLN A 22 8.73 0.02 5.23
CA GLN A 22 7.33 0.43 5.02
C GLN A 22 6.74 -0.21 3.77
N ILE A 23 7.50 -0.22 2.67
CA ILE A 23 7.06 -0.88 1.43
C ILE A 23 6.86 -2.38 1.67
N LYS A 24 7.78 -3.02 2.39
CA LYS A 24 7.66 -4.43 2.76
C LYS A 24 6.38 -4.68 3.57
N ASP A 25 6.15 -3.90 4.63
CA ASP A 25 4.96 -4.03 5.48
C ASP A 25 3.67 -3.82 4.67
N MET A 26 3.66 -2.83 3.77
CA MET A 26 2.51 -2.59 2.87
C MET A 26 2.25 -3.80 1.97
N VAL A 27 3.28 -4.35 1.33
CA VAL A 27 3.14 -5.52 0.44
C VAL A 27 2.67 -6.77 1.21
N GLU A 28 3.12 -6.95 2.44
CA GLU A 28 2.65 -8.06 3.30
C GLU A 28 1.18 -7.91 3.70
N CYS A 29 0.71 -6.68 3.89
CA CYS A 29 -0.70 -6.42 4.21
C CYS A 29 -1.63 -6.36 3.00
N MET A 30 -1.09 -6.29 1.78
CA MET A 30 -1.92 -6.27 0.57
C MET A 30 -2.58 -7.62 0.31
N TYR A 31 -3.84 -7.59 -0.11
CA TYR A 31 -4.62 -8.80 -0.39
C TYR A 31 -5.16 -8.80 -1.82
N GLY A 32 -5.24 -9.99 -2.41
CA GLY A 32 -5.78 -10.19 -3.75
C GLY A 32 -7.29 -10.07 -3.79
N ARG A 33 -7.82 -9.37 -4.80
CA ARG A 33 -9.25 -9.31 -5.13
C ARG A 33 -9.43 -9.64 -6.61
N ASN A 34 -10.41 -10.49 -6.91
CA ASN A 34 -10.80 -10.85 -8.27
C ASN A 34 -12.14 -10.21 -8.61
N TYR A 35 -12.31 -9.80 -9.86
CA TYR A 35 -13.52 -9.13 -10.32
C TYR A 35 -14.08 -9.84 -11.55
N GLN A 36 -15.40 -9.91 -11.63
CA GLN A 36 -16.11 -10.40 -12.81
C GLN A 36 -16.14 -9.31 -13.88
N GLN A 37 -16.28 -9.72 -15.14
CA GLN A 37 -16.48 -8.78 -16.24
C GLN A 37 -17.70 -7.88 -15.96
N GLY A 38 -17.56 -6.58 -16.24
CA GLY A 38 -18.59 -5.58 -15.97
C GLY A 38 -18.66 -5.09 -14.51
N SER A 39 -17.83 -5.61 -13.60
CA SER A 39 -17.78 -5.14 -12.21
C SER A 39 -17.10 -3.77 -12.10
N TYR A 40 -17.67 -2.90 -11.26
CA TYR A 40 -17.03 -1.65 -10.86
C TYR A 40 -16.08 -1.89 -9.67
N ILE A 41 -14.80 -1.53 -9.83
CA ILE A 41 -13.80 -1.63 -8.74
C ILE A 41 -13.89 -0.43 -7.80
N ILE A 42 -14.00 0.77 -8.37
CA ILE A 42 -14.21 2.03 -7.68
C ILE A 42 -15.30 2.81 -8.42
N LYS A 43 -16.06 3.64 -7.69
CA LYS A 43 -17.04 4.55 -8.29
C LYS A 43 -16.72 5.99 -7.92
N GLN A 44 -16.84 6.87 -8.90
CA GLN A 44 -16.64 8.29 -8.69
C GLN A 44 -17.67 8.84 -7.69
N GLY A 45 -17.21 9.69 -6.77
CA GLY A 45 -18.03 10.25 -5.70
C GLY A 45 -18.10 9.39 -4.44
N GLU A 46 -17.66 8.13 -4.50
CA GLU A 46 -17.54 7.29 -3.30
C GLU A 46 -16.21 7.57 -2.55
N PRO A 47 -16.21 7.50 -1.21
CA PRO A 47 -14.98 7.61 -0.43
C PRO A 47 -13.94 6.55 -0.81
N GLY A 48 -12.72 6.99 -1.13
CA GLY A 48 -11.61 6.08 -1.44
C GLY A 48 -11.03 5.41 -0.20
N ASN A 49 -11.43 4.19 0.11
CA ASN A 49 -10.96 3.47 1.31
C ASN A 49 -9.75 2.55 1.06
N HIS A 50 -9.32 2.41 -0.19
CA HIS A 50 -8.27 1.45 -0.57
C HIS A 50 -7.32 2.03 -1.62
N ILE A 51 -6.08 1.55 -1.62
CA ILE A 51 -5.13 1.67 -2.73
C ILE A 51 -5.14 0.35 -3.50
N PHE A 52 -5.07 0.42 -4.84
CA PHE A 52 -5.07 -0.77 -5.69
C PHE A 52 -3.83 -0.83 -6.60
N VAL A 53 -3.29 -2.03 -6.79
CA VAL A 53 -2.29 -2.36 -7.82
C VAL A 53 -2.86 -3.44 -8.73
N LEU A 54 -2.93 -3.19 -10.03
CA LEU A 54 -3.45 -4.14 -11.01
C LEU A 54 -2.43 -5.27 -11.25
N ALA A 55 -2.86 -6.53 -11.18
CA ALA A 55 -2.01 -7.71 -11.37
C ALA A 55 -2.20 -8.38 -12.74
N ALA A 56 -3.45 -8.47 -13.22
CA ALA A 56 -3.78 -9.08 -14.53
C ALA A 56 -5.06 -8.46 -15.10
N ILE A 57 -5.14 -8.37 -16.43
CA ILE A 57 -6.26 -7.73 -17.16
C ILE A 57 -7.30 -8.77 -17.63
N THR A 58 -6.88 -9.96 -18.05
CA THR A 58 -7.77 -10.99 -18.60
C THR A 58 -8.74 -11.58 -17.56
N ASN A 59 -8.22 -11.87 -16.36
CA ASN A 59 -9.01 -12.11 -15.16
C ASN A 59 -8.68 -10.99 -14.20
N VAL A 60 -9.48 -9.92 -14.21
CA VAL A 60 -9.17 -8.68 -13.49
C VAL A 60 -8.89 -9.02 -12.02
N LYS A 61 -7.60 -8.93 -11.65
CA LYS A 61 -7.10 -9.17 -10.30
C LYS A 61 -6.36 -7.93 -9.83
N THR A 62 -6.71 -7.44 -8.66
CA THR A 62 -6.01 -6.33 -8.00
C THR A 62 -5.43 -6.77 -6.67
N TRP A 63 -4.31 -6.17 -6.28
CA TRP A 63 -3.87 -6.13 -4.89
C TRP A 63 -4.44 -4.88 -4.25
N ALA A 64 -5.15 -5.02 -3.14
CA ALA A 64 -5.73 -3.92 -2.39
C ALA A 64 -4.99 -3.71 -1.07
N LEU A 65 -4.82 -2.46 -0.67
CA LEU A 65 -4.36 -2.06 0.66
C LEU A 65 -5.37 -1.11 1.27
N ASP A 66 -5.83 -1.41 2.48
CA ASP A 66 -6.80 -0.57 3.17
C ASP A 66 -6.16 0.73 3.66
N ARG A 67 -6.90 1.84 3.59
CA ARG A 67 -6.47 3.18 4.03
C ARG A 67 -5.98 3.16 5.46
N GLU A 68 -6.69 2.49 6.36
CA GLU A 68 -6.31 2.42 7.79
C GLU A 68 -4.99 1.69 7.99
N VAL A 69 -4.78 0.60 7.27
CA VAL A 69 -3.53 -0.16 7.33
C VAL A 69 -2.37 0.69 6.82
N PHE A 70 -2.55 1.36 5.67
CA PHE A 70 -1.58 2.30 5.14
C PHE A 70 -1.23 3.38 6.18
N GLN A 71 -2.24 4.01 6.77
CA GLN A 71 -2.04 5.06 7.78
C GLN A 71 -1.34 4.52 9.03
N ASN A 72 -1.66 3.31 9.49
CA ASN A 72 -1.05 2.70 10.67
C ASN A 72 0.44 2.41 10.43
N ILE A 73 0.81 1.89 9.25
CA ILE A 73 2.21 1.68 8.87
C ILE A 73 2.96 3.02 8.88
N MET A 74 2.39 4.05 8.25
CA MET A 74 3.00 5.37 8.20
C MET A 74 3.18 5.99 9.60
N ARG A 75 2.18 5.88 10.47
CA ARG A 75 2.25 6.41 11.86
C ARG A 75 3.29 5.69 12.70
N ARG A 76 3.34 4.35 12.65
CA ARG A 76 4.29 3.56 13.45
C ARG A 76 5.73 3.89 13.09
N THR A 77 6.05 4.06 11.81
CA THR A 77 7.40 4.43 11.40
C THR A 77 7.79 5.85 11.86
N ALA A 78 6.85 6.80 11.82
CA ALA A 78 7.11 8.15 12.32
C ALA A 78 7.41 8.12 13.83
N GLN A 79 6.57 7.43 14.60
CA GLN A 79 6.75 7.28 16.05
C GLN A 79 8.06 6.58 16.41
N ALA A 80 8.41 5.50 15.70
CA ALA A 80 9.67 4.77 15.94
C ALA A 80 10.90 5.64 15.63
N ARG A 81 10.87 6.43 14.55
CA ARG A 81 11.94 7.40 14.26
C ARG A 81 12.03 8.46 15.36
N ASP A 82 10.91 9.05 15.76
CA ASP A 82 10.89 10.06 16.82
C ASP A 82 11.40 9.52 18.17
N GLU A 83 11.10 8.27 18.50
CA GLU A 83 11.61 7.60 19.69
C GLU A 83 13.11 7.34 19.60
N GLN A 84 13.61 6.87 18.45
CA GLN A 84 15.04 6.69 18.22
C GLN A 84 15.79 8.01 18.38
N TYR A 85 15.36 9.09 17.72
CA TYR A 85 15.99 10.40 17.85
C TYR A 85 16.00 10.90 19.30
N ARG A 86 14.90 10.72 20.04
CA ARG A 86 14.84 11.09 21.47
C ARG A 86 15.82 10.28 22.32
N ASN A 87 15.99 9.00 22.05
CA ASN A 87 16.93 8.15 22.77
C ASN A 87 18.39 8.50 22.46
N PHE A 88 18.71 8.95 21.24
CA PHE A 88 20.07 9.42 20.91
C PHE A 88 20.47 10.74 21.58
N LEU A 89 19.50 11.56 21.98
CA LEU A 89 19.73 12.86 22.64
C LEU A 89 19.78 12.75 24.17
N ARG A 90 19.53 11.56 24.73
CA ARG A 90 19.60 11.26 26.16
C ARG A 90 20.96 10.68 26.52
#